data_AF-A0A2E7C050-F1
#
_entry.id   AF-A0A2E7C050-F1
#
_cell.length_a   1.000
_cell.length_b   1.000
_cell.length_c   1.000
_cell.angle_alpha   90.00
_cell.angle_beta   90.00
_cell.angle_gamma   90.00
#
_symmetry.space_group_name_H-M   'P 1'
#
loop_
_entity.id
_entity.type
_entity.pdbx_description
1 polymer ?
#
loop_
_entity_poly.entity_id
_entity_poly.type
_entity_poly.pdbx_seq_one_letter_code
_entity_poly.pdbx_strand_id
1 'polypeptide(L)'
;MERPWMPSSNARLTLKQLGLSVAQIQDAIHTFRRQVGDSGEPSDQAFMRFARQTTDAPALERRLAEVLGIELDWQPSSQDLQRLEGAGYHPAAIEHYRTVFVISAREQGRALRDPGRAFVAFCHCRATTLPAPLPAEWLPRVETLQRLVQTQGLDADRIPALLERFVLAYQDRMSSDWDGTFTGWVKRHHPEGRADARVDGRTNGRTGGG
;
A
#
# COMPACT_ATOMS: atom_id res chain seq x y z
N MET A 1 -17.37 28.55 -14.66
CA MET A 1 -16.87 27.97 -15.93
C MET A 1 -15.80 26.95 -15.57
N GLU A 2 -16.16 25.68 -15.49
CA GLU A 2 -15.20 24.62 -15.18
C GLU A 2 -14.32 24.36 -16.39
N ARG A 3 -13.00 24.32 -16.18
CA ARG A 3 -12.07 24.01 -17.26
C ARG A 3 -12.29 22.55 -17.65
N PRO A 4 -12.44 22.24 -18.94
CA PRO A 4 -12.53 20.86 -19.37
C PRO A 4 -11.24 20.13 -18.99
N TRP A 5 -11.39 18.94 -18.42
CA TRP A 5 -10.26 18.09 -18.10
C TRP A 5 -9.41 17.83 -19.35
N MET A 6 -8.08 17.89 -19.17
CA MET A 6 -7.10 17.56 -20.19
C MET A 6 -6.09 16.58 -19.62
N PRO A 7 -5.64 15.59 -20.42
CA PRO A 7 -4.56 14.73 -19.99
C PRO A 7 -3.27 15.54 -19.79
N SER A 8 -2.46 15.12 -18.83
CA SER A 8 -1.20 15.78 -18.55
C SER A 8 -0.27 15.78 -19.77
N SER A 9 0.71 16.67 -19.74
CA SER A 9 1.79 16.68 -20.73
C SER A 9 2.55 15.36 -20.77
N ASN A 10 2.63 14.63 -19.65
CA ASN A 10 3.27 13.32 -19.61
C ASN A 10 2.48 12.29 -20.42
N ALA A 11 1.17 12.18 -20.18
CA ALA A 11 0.31 11.24 -20.91
C ALA A 11 0.34 11.47 -22.43
N ARG A 12 0.28 12.74 -22.86
CA ARG A 12 0.37 13.10 -24.30
C ARG A 12 1.75 12.82 -24.89
N LEU A 13 2.82 13.07 -24.14
CA LEU A 13 4.18 12.77 -24.57
C LEU A 13 4.39 11.26 -24.69
N THR A 14 3.89 10.48 -23.75
CA THR A 14 3.91 9.02 -23.81
C THR A 14 3.21 8.54 -25.07
N LEU A 15 1.95 8.90 -25.33
CA LEU A 15 1.26 8.49 -26.58
C LEU A 15 2.00 8.88 -27.86
N LYS A 16 2.65 10.05 -27.88
CA LYS A 16 3.49 10.48 -29.00
C LYS A 16 4.74 9.62 -29.17
N GLN A 17 5.42 9.27 -28.08
CA GLN A 17 6.57 8.35 -28.09
C GLN A 17 6.17 6.95 -28.56
N LEU A 18 4.91 6.55 -28.32
CA LEU A 18 4.33 5.30 -28.82
C LEU A 18 3.89 5.37 -30.28
N GLY A 19 4.05 6.54 -30.91
CA GLY A 19 3.85 6.75 -32.33
C GLY A 19 2.45 7.15 -32.74
N LEU A 20 1.59 7.57 -31.80
CA LEU A 20 0.38 8.28 -32.17
C LEU A 20 0.75 9.67 -32.66
N SER A 21 0.12 10.07 -33.76
CA SER A 21 0.17 11.45 -34.24
C SER A 21 -0.57 12.37 -33.27
N VAL A 22 -0.21 13.67 -33.31
CA VAL A 22 -0.90 14.69 -32.51
C VAL A 22 -2.41 14.73 -32.82
N ALA A 23 -2.80 14.47 -34.08
CA ALA A 23 -4.20 14.41 -34.49
C ALA A 23 -4.94 13.23 -33.83
N GLN A 24 -4.34 12.04 -33.79
CA GLN A 24 -4.92 10.87 -33.11
C GLN A 24 -5.04 11.06 -31.61
N ILE A 25 -4.07 11.73 -30.98
CA ILE A 25 -4.14 12.05 -29.55
C ILE A 25 -5.27 13.05 -29.28
N GLN A 26 -5.43 14.08 -30.11
CA GLN A 26 -6.53 15.04 -30.00
C GLN A 26 -7.90 14.37 -30.18
N ASP A 27 -8.03 13.51 -31.19
CA ASP A 27 -9.27 12.77 -31.45
C ASP A 27 -9.62 11.83 -30.29
N ALA A 28 -8.63 11.13 -29.73
CA ALA A 28 -8.80 10.30 -28.54
C ALA A 28 -9.25 11.14 -27.33
N ILE A 29 -8.73 12.35 -27.14
CA ILE A 29 -9.15 13.24 -26.05
C ILE A 29 -10.60 13.65 -26.21
N HIS A 30 -11.02 14.02 -27.43
CA HIS A 30 -12.40 14.40 -27.70
C HIS A 30 -13.37 13.24 -27.47
N THR A 31 -13.02 12.04 -27.94
CA THR A 31 -13.85 10.85 -27.81
C THR A 31 -13.93 10.39 -26.35
N PHE A 32 -12.81 10.37 -25.63
CA PHE A 32 -12.77 10.02 -24.21
C PHE A 32 -13.62 10.95 -23.36
N ARG A 33 -13.55 12.27 -23.61
CA ARG A 33 -14.37 13.26 -22.90
C ARG A 33 -15.86 13.06 -23.11
N ARG A 34 -16.27 12.63 -24.32
CA ARG A 34 -17.68 12.32 -24.62
C ARG A 34 -18.14 11.07 -23.87
N GLN A 35 -17.28 10.06 -23.71
CA GLN A 35 -17.61 8.83 -23.00
C GLN A 35 -17.59 8.96 -21.47
N VAL A 36 -16.68 9.74 -20.91
CA VAL A 36 -16.52 9.89 -19.45
C VAL A 36 -17.55 10.85 -18.85
N GLY A 37 -18.08 11.77 -19.66
CA GLY A 37 -19.01 12.82 -19.24
C GLY A 37 -20.28 12.37 -18.53
N ASP A 38 -20.61 11.08 -18.54
CA ASP A 38 -21.83 10.53 -17.92
C ASP A 38 -21.57 9.60 -16.71
N SER A 39 -20.32 9.23 -16.37
CA SER A 39 -20.12 8.10 -15.42
C SER A 39 -18.87 8.13 -14.54
N GLY A 40 -17.93 9.06 -14.69
CA GLY A 40 -16.74 9.06 -13.83
C GLY A 40 -15.85 10.30 -13.92
N GLU A 41 -14.93 10.44 -12.96
CA GLU A 41 -13.92 11.49 -12.99
C GLU A 41 -12.86 11.18 -14.07
N PRO A 42 -12.62 12.12 -15.00
CA PRO A 42 -11.59 11.93 -16.01
C PRO A 42 -10.19 11.99 -15.38
N SER A 43 -9.38 10.97 -15.66
CA SER A 43 -8.00 10.84 -15.15
C SER A 43 -7.03 10.43 -16.26
N ASP A 44 -5.74 10.77 -16.08
CA ASP A 44 -4.68 10.40 -17.03
C ASP A 44 -4.66 8.88 -17.24
N GLN A 45 -4.91 8.13 -16.18
CA GLN A 45 -4.95 6.67 -16.17
C GLN A 45 -6.07 6.13 -17.07
N ALA A 46 -7.28 6.64 -16.87
CA ALA A 46 -8.44 6.22 -17.65
C ALA A 46 -8.28 6.59 -19.13
N PHE A 47 -7.70 7.76 -19.43
CA PHE A 47 -7.42 8.18 -20.81
C PHE A 47 -6.37 7.32 -21.48
N MET A 48 -5.26 6.99 -20.80
CA MET A 48 -4.23 6.10 -21.34
C MET A 48 -4.77 4.70 -21.62
N ARG A 49 -5.67 4.19 -20.78
CA ARG A 49 -6.37 2.92 -21.02
C ARG A 49 -7.30 3.00 -22.23
N PHE A 50 -8.08 4.06 -22.34
CA PHE A 50 -8.97 4.31 -23.48
C PHE A 50 -8.20 4.40 -24.80
N ALA A 51 -7.12 5.18 -24.85
CA ALA A 51 -6.31 5.38 -26.04
C ALA A 51 -5.68 4.07 -26.55
N ARG A 52 -5.33 3.15 -25.62
CA ARG A 52 -4.86 1.80 -25.96
C ARG A 52 -5.95 0.94 -26.58
N GLN A 53 -7.18 1.04 -26.10
CA GLN A 53 -8.32 0.22 -26.56
C GLN A 53 -8.88 0.68 -27.91
N THR A 54 -8.75 1.95 -28.24
CA THR A 54 -9.29 2.55 -29.48
C THR A 54 -8.28 2.65 -30.62
N THR A 55 -6.99 2.43 -30.35
CA THR A 55 -5.93 2.34 -31.35
C THR A 55 -5.64 0.87 -31.67
N ASP A 56 -4.96 0.57 -32.80
CA ASP A 56 -4.46 -0.78 -33.14
C ASP A 56 -3.49 -1.29 -32.04
N ALA A 57 -4.11 -1.85 -31.00
CA ALA A 57 -3.52 -2.20 -29.71
C ALA A 57 -2.26 -3.06 -29.83
N PRO A 58 -2.18 -4.11 -30.67
CA PRO A 58 -0.99 -4.97 -30.72
C PRO A 58 0.25 -4.30 -31.33
N ALA A 59 0.09 -3.30 -32.20
CA ALA A 59 1.23 -2.51 -32.70
C ALA A 59 1.68 -1.47 -31.67
N LEU A 60 0.73 -0.85 -30.97
CA LEU A 60 1.00 0.09 -29.89
C LEU A 60 1.67 -0.60 -28.70
N GLU A 61 1.26 -1.82 -28.37
CA GLU A 61 1.79 -2.61 -27.26
C GLU A 61 3.24 -3.05 -27.48
N ARG A 62 3.60 -3.43 -28.71
CA ARG A 62 5.00 -3.73 -29.08
C ARG A 62 5.90 -2.49 -28.97
N ARG A 63 5.43 -1.35 -29.46
CA ARG A 63 6.19 -0.08 -29.35
C ARG A 63 6.28 0.41 -27.91
N LEU A 64 5.23 0.19 -27.10
CA LEU A 64 5.24 0.39 -25.64
C LEU A 64 6.33 -0.45 -24.98
N ALA A 65 6.40 -1.74 -25.31
CA ALA A 65 7.41 -2.64 -24.77
C ALA A 65 8.83 -2.20 -25.15
N GLU A 66 9.06 -1.84 -26.42
CA GLU A 66 10.36 -1.35 -26.90
C GLU A 66 10.81 -0.05 -26.21
N VAL A 67 9.90 0.92 -26.04
CA VAL A 67 10.22 2.22 -25.43
C VAL A 67 10.42 2.10 -23.91
N LEU A 68 9.70 1.19 -23.25
CA LEU A 68 9.68 1.09 -21.79
C LEU A 68 10.62 0.00 -21.24
N GLY A 69 11.01 -0.96 -22.08
CA GLY A 69 11.77 -2.14 -21.67
C GLY A 69 10.94 -3.13 -20.84
N ILE A 70 9.60 -3.08 -20.90
CA ILE A 70 8.73 -3.96 -20.11
C ILE A 70 7.44 -4.33 -20.87
N GLU A 71 7.22 -5.63 -21.09
CA GLU A 71 6.03 -6.22 -21.72
C GLU A 71 4.88 -6.42 -20.72
N LEU A 72 3.66 -6.71 -21.19
CA LEU A 72 2.48 -6.96 -20.34
C LEU A 72 2.60 -8.24 -19.52
N ASP A 73 3.13 -9.25 -20.16
CA ASP A 73 3.44 -10.57 -19.65
C ASP A 73 4.86 -10.64 -19.08
N TRP A 74 5.53 -9.49 -18.89
CA TRP A 74 6.83 -9.45 -18.23
C TRP A 74 6.79 -10.18 -16.90
N GLN A 75 7.80 -11.01 -16.67
CA GLN A 75 7.99 -11.80 -15.46
C GLN A 75 9.32 -11.43 -14.78
N PRO A 76 9.35 -11.32 -13.44
CA PRO A 76 10.59 -11.24 -12.70
C PRO A 76 11.42 -12.50 -12.88
N SER A 77 12.74 -12.37 -12.74
CA SER A 77 13.64 -13.52 -12.84
C SER A 77 13.43 -14.47 -11.66
N SER A 78 13.80 -15.75 -11.81
CA SER A 78 13.77 -16.72 -10.70
C SER A 78 14.60 -16.26 -9.49
N GLN A 79 15.67 -15.50 -9.73
CA GLN A 79 16.50 -14.93 -8.66
C GLN A 79 15.75 -13.84 -7.87
N ASP A 80 14.97 -13.00 -8.55
CA ASP A 80 14.17 -11.96 -7.89
C ASP A 80 13.00 -12.57 -7.11
N LEU A 81 12.37 -13.61 -7.67
CA LEU A 81 11.34 -14.39 -6.98
C LEU A 81 11.89 -15.02 -5.69
N GLN A 82 13.04 -15.70 -5.76
CA GLN A 82 13.68 -16.29 -4.58
C GLN A 82 14.03 -15.24 -3.51
N ARG A 83 14.46 -14.04 -3.92
CA ARG A 83 14.74 -12.94 -2.98
C ARG A 83 13.47 -12.46 -2.28
N LEU A 84 12.36 -12.35 -3.00
CA LEU A 84 11.08 -11.93 -2.43
C LEU A 84 10.51 -13.02 -1.52
N GLU A 85 10.53 -14.29 -1.93
CA GLU A 85 10.09 -15.41 -1.09
C GLU A 85 10.95 -15.52 0.19
N GLY A 86 12.28 -15.41 0.06
CA GLY A 86 13.20 -15.37 1.20
C GLY A 86 13.00 -14.16 2.13
N ALA A 87 12.39 -13.08 1.62
CA ALA A 87 11.97 -11.93 2.40
C ALA A 87 10.56 -12.07 3.00
N GLY A 88 9.92 -13.24 2.86
CA GLY A 88 8.62 -13.58 3.45
C GLY A 88 7.40 -13.24 2.58
N TYR A 89 7.58 -12.93 1.30
CA TYR A 89 6.46 -12.66 0.41
C TYR A 89 5.79 -13.95 -0.07
N HIS A 90 4.46 -14.01 0.03
CA HIS A 90 3.70 -15.13 -0.51
C HIS A 90 3.64 -15.07 -2.05
N PRO A 91 3.74 -16.19 -2.78
CA PRO A 91 3.73 -16.22 -4.26
C PRO A 91 2.53 -15.50 -4.89
N ALA A 92 1.34 -15.65 -4.32
CA ALA A 92 0.14 -14.96 -4.79
C ALA A 92 0.24 -13.41 -4.67
N ALA A 93 0.92 -12.91 -3.63
CA ALA A 93 1.15 -11.47 -3.46
C ALA A 93 2.19 -10.96 -4.48
N ILE A 94 3.21 -11.75 -4.77
CA ILE A 94 4.22 -11.44 -5.79
C ILE A 94 3.56 -11.29 -7.17
N GLU A 95 2.68 -12.21 -7.57
CA GLU A 95 1.96 -12.13 -8.85
C GLU A 95 1.04 -10.90 -8.92
N HIS A 96 0.36 -10.58 -7.81
CA HIS A 96 -0.43 -9.37 -7.72
C HIS A 96 0.43 -8.12 -7.92
N TYR A 97 1.56 -8.01 -7.20
CA TYR A 97 2.48 -6.89 -7.36
C TYR A 97 3.06 -6.79 -8.75
N ARG A 98 3.37 -7.92 -9.41
CA ARG A 98 3.86 -7.96 -10.79
C ARG A 98 2.87 -7.26 -11.72
N THR A 99 1.60 -7.66 -11.65
CA THR A 99 0.53 -7.08 -12.46
C THR A 99 0.46 -5.56 -12.27
N VAL A 100 0.43 -5.10 -11.01
CA VAL A 100 0.32 -3.67 -10.72
C VAL A 100 1.58 -2.89 -11.12
N PHE A 101 2.75 -3.50 -10.96
CA PHE A 101 4.04 -2.91 -11.36
C PHE A 101 4.11 -2.69 -12.86
N VAL A 102 3.79 -3.71 -13.66
CA VAL A 102 3.79 -3.62 -15.13
C VAL A 102 2.81 -2.55 -15.60
N ILE A 103 1.61 -2.49 -15.03
CA ILE A 103 0.63 -1.45 -15.35
C ILE A 103 1.18 -0.07 -15.03
N SER A 104 1.70 0.12 -13.80
CA SER A 104 2.21 1.41 -13.32
C SER A 104 3.43 1.89 -14.12
N ALA A 105 4.37 0.99 -14.45
CA ALA A 105 5.54 1.30 -15.25
C ALA A 105 5.15 1.76 -16.66
N ARG A 106 4.13 1.10 -17.25
CA ARG A 106 3.62 1.47 -18.59
C ARG A 106 2.81 2.75 -18.59
N GLU A 107 2.20 3.13 -17.46
CA GLU A 107 1.51 4.41 -17.30
C GLU A 107 2.48 5.58 -17.12
N GLN A 108 3.58 5.36 -16.40
CA GLN A 108 4.58 6.41 -16.15
C GLN A 108 5.39 6.79 -17.39
N GLY A 109 5.44 5.92 -18.40
CA GLY A 109 6.07 6.23 -19.67
C GLY A 109 7.60 6.31 -19.62
N ARG A 110 8.23 5.83 -18.54
CA ARG A 110 9.69 5.89 -18.33
C ARG A 110 10.32 4.54 -18.63
N ALA A 111 11.40 4.55 -19.41
CA ALA A 111 12.22 3.37 -19.66
C ALA A 111 12.84 2.86 -18.36
N LEU A 112 12.59 1.60 -18.03
CA LEU A 112 13.22 0.93 -16.91
C LEU A 112 14.54 0.30 -17.38
N ARG A 113 15.67 0.79 -16.86
CA ARG A 113 16.99 0.19 -17.14
C ARG A 113 17.13 -1.23 -16.58
N ASP A 114 16.49 -1.49 -15.44
CA ASP A 114 16.51 -2.77 -14.75
C ASP A 114 15.13 -3.02 -14.12
N PRO A 115 14.20 -3.66 -14.87
CA PRO A 115 12.86 -3.95 -14.39
C PRO A 115 12.82 -4.85 -13.16
N GLY A 116 13.75 -5.81 -13.03
CA GLY A 116 13.81 -6.74 -11.90
C GLY A 116 14.14 -6.04 -10.59
N ARG A 117 15.19 -5.22 -10.58
CA ARG A 117 15.55 -4.42 -9.41
C ARG A 117 14.47 -3.40 -9.04
N ALA A 118 13.85 -2.77 -10.03
CA ALA A 118 12.75 -1.83 -9.82
C ALA A 118 11.51 -2.53 -9.24
N PHE A 119 11.21 -3.76 -9.69
CA PHE A 119 10.10 -4.56 -9.19
C PHE A 119 10.29 -4.98 -7.73
N VAL A 120 11.48 -5.45 -7.35
CA VAL A 120 11.79 -5.79 -5.95
C VAL A 120 11.64 -4.56 -5.05
N ALA A 121 12.19 -3.41 -5.45
CA ALA A 121 12.02 -2.16 -4.71
C ALA A 121 10.55 -1.74 -4.60
N PHE A 122 9.78 -1.90 -5.68
CA PHE A 122 8.34 -1.62 -5.71
C PHE A 122 7.56 -2.49 -4.73
N CYS A 123 7.88 -3.79 -4.63
CA CYS A 123 7.31 -4.70 -3.65
C CYS A 123 7.61 -4.23 -2.23
N HIS A 124 8.87 -3.89 -1.92
CA HIS A 124 9.25 -3.39 -0.59
C HIS A 124 8.54 -2.11 -0.18
N CYS A 125 8.34 -1.17 -1.11
CA CYS A 125 7.61 0.06 -0.83
C CYS A 125 6.10 -0.15 -0.59
N ARG A 126 5.52 -1.22 -1.15
CA ARG A 126 4.07 -1.49 -1.07
C ARG A 126 3.69 -2.64 -0.14
N ALA A 127 4.65 -3.44 0.33
CA ALA A 127 4.44 -4.48 1.35
C ALA A 127 3.88 -3.91 2.65
N THR A 128 4.17 -2.64 2.96
CA THR A 128 3.60 -1.90 4.09
C THR A 128 2.14 -1.47 3.88
N THR A 129 1.52 -1.80 2.75
CA THR A 129 0.19 -1.30 2.35
C THR A 129 -0.84 -2.37 2.00
N LEU A 130 -0.48 -3.66 1.93
CA LEU A 130 -1.44 -4.71 1.64
C LEU A 130 -1.87 -5.47 2.91
N PRO A 131 -3.18 -5.69 3.12
CA PRO A 131 -3.66 -6.48 4.23
C PRO A 131 -3.10 -7.90 4.18
N ALA A 132 -2.31 -8.28 5.18
CA ALA A 132 -1.81 -9.64 5.37
C ALA A 132 -2.43 -10.23 6.64
N PRO A 133 -2.60 -11.57 6.74
CA PRO A 133 -2.95 -12.21 8.00
C PRO A 133 -1.85 -11.97 9.05
N LEU A 134 -2.19 -12.12 10.33
CA LEU A 134 -1.23 -11.94 11.41
C LEU A 134 -0.18 -13.07 11.35
N PRO A 135 1.13 -12.76 11.20
CA PRO A 135 2.16 -13.79 11.21
C PRO A 135 2.20 -14.56 12.54
N ALA A 136 2.52 -15.85 12.51
CA ALA A 136 2.59 -16.69 13.73
C ALA A 136 3.64 -16.20 14.75
N GLU A 137 4.75 -15.65 14.25
CA GLU A 137 5.86 -15.09 15.04
C GLU A 137 5.76 -13.55 15.11
N TRP A 138 4.57 -12.99 14.88
CA TRP A 138 4.43 -11.54 14.82
C TRP A 138 4.68 -10.90 16.18
N LEU A 139 5.63 -9.96 16.20
CA LEU A 139 5.89 -9.06 17.31
C LEU A 139 5.88 -7.62 16.77
N PRO A 140 5.37 -6.65 17.55
CA PRO A 140 5.46 -5.25 17.16
C PRO A 140 6.92 -4.81 17.09
N ARG A 141 7.20 -3.84 16.23
CA ARG A 141 8.53 -3.23 16.17
C ARG A 141 8.94 -2.62 17.51
N VAL A 142 10.24 -2.64 17.79
CA VAL A 142 10.82 -2.11 19.03
C VAL A 142 10.45 -0.63 19.22
N GLU A 143 10.43 0.16 18.16
CA GLU A 143 10.04 1.57 18.19
C GLU A 143 8.57 1.76 18.56
N THR A 144 7.70 0.83 18.17
CA THR A 144 6.27 0.83 18.52
C THR A 144 6.10 0.55 20.01
N LEU A 145 6.82 -0.44 20.55
CA LEU A 145 6.80 -0.77 21.97
C LEU A 145 7.35 0.39 22.83
N GLN A 146 8.49 0.97 22.44
CA GLN A 146 9.07 2.12 23.13
C GLN A 146 8.09 3.30 23.17
N ARG A 147 7.39 3.57 22.07
CA ARG A 147 6.38 4.64 22.01
C ARG A 147 5.18 4.36 22.91
N LEU A 148 4.73 3.11 23.02
CA LEU A 148 3.65 2.74 23.92
C LEU A 148 4.05 2.97 25.39
N VAL A 149 5.26 2.59 25.78
CA VAL A 149 5.77 2.79 27.15
C VAL A 149 6.00 4.28 27.44
N GLN A 150 6.72 4.98 26.55
CA GLN A 150 7.17 6.35 26.80
C GLN A 150 6.08 7.40 26.61
N THR A 151 5.18 7.21 25.64
CA THR A 151 4.17 8.22 25.26
C THR A 151 2.78 7.90 25.79
N GLN A 152 2.49 6.63 26.13
CA GLN A 152 1.16 6.19 26.57
C GLN A 152 1.16 5.50 27.94
N GLY A 153 2.25 5.69 28.71
CA GLY A 153 2.35 5.22 30.09
C GLY A 153 2.16 3.71 30.26
N LEU A 154 2.34 2.92 29.19
CA LEU A 154 2.10 1.49 29.25
C LEU A 154 3.19 0.83 30.08
N ASP A 155 2.79 0.13 31.13
CA ASP A 155 3.72 -0.68 31.93
C ASP A 155 4.33 -1.80 31.06
N ALA A 156 5.65 -1.87 31.03
CA ALA A 156 6.40 -2.82 30.23
C ALA A 156 6.06 -4.28 30.60
N ASP A 157 5.75 -4.53 31.87
CA ASP A 157 5.39 -5.87 32.37
C ASP A 157 4.04 -6.36 31.83
N ARG A 158 3.20 -5.45 31.30
CA ARG A 158 1.89 -5.78 30.74
C ARG A 158 1.92 -6.03 29.24
N ILE A 159 3.02 -5.70 28.56
CA ILE A 159 3.19 -5.90 27.11
C ILE A 159 2.97 -7.37 26.71
N PRO A 160 3.57 -8.37 27.38
CA PRO A 160 3.40 -9.78 27.00
C PRO A 160 1.93 -10.23 27.03
N ALA A 161 1.20 -9.88 28.09
CA ALA A 161 -0.21 -10.24 28.24
C ALA A 161 -1.12 -9.54 27.21
N LEU A 162 -0.77 -8.32 26.79
CA LEU A 162 -1.48 -7.60 25.73
C LEU A 162 -1.21 -8.20 24.35
N LEU A 163 0.03 -8.64 24.09
CA LEU A 163 0.40 -9.31 22.85
C LEU A 163 -0.35 -10.61 22.66
N GLU A 164 -0.36 -11.48 23.68
CA GLU A 164 -1.06 -12.77 23.62
C GLU A 164 -2.56 -12.58 23.32
N ARG A 165 -3.20 -11.64 24.00
CA ARG A 165 -4.62 -11.31 23.77
C ARG A 165 -4.87 -10.71 22.39
N PHE A 166 -3.95 -9.89 21.88
CA PHE A 166 -4.07 -9.32 20.54
C PHE A 166 -3.96 -10.40 19.47
N VAL A 167 -2.98 -11.30 19.57
CA VAL A 167 -2.77 -12.40 18.64
C VAL A 167 -4.01 -13.29 18.57
N LEU A 168 -4.56 -13.68 19.73
CA LEU A 168 -5.79 -14.48 19.79
C LEU A 168 -7.00 -13.78 19.16
N ALA A 169 -7.15 -12.46 19.34
CA ALA A 169 -8.30 -11.72 18.85
C ALA A 169 -8.22 -11.35 17.35
N TYR A 170 -7.02 -11.37 16.77
CA TYR A 170 -6.75 -10.87 15.41
C TYR A 170 -6.15 -11.91 14.46
N GLN A 171 -6.04 -13.18 14.87
CA GLN A 171 -5.52 -14.29 14.04
C GLN A 171 -6.25 -14.43 12.69
N ASP A 172 -7.57 -14.20 12.67
CA ASP A 172 -8.43 -14.37 11.48
C ASP A 172 -8.64 -13.06 10.71
N ARG A 173 -7.90 -12.00 11.06
CA ARG A 173 -8.04 -10.68 10.43
C ARG A 173 -6.89 -10.41 9.49
N MET A 174 -7.12 -9.51 8.55
CA MET A 174 -6.11 -9.00 7.63
C MET A 174 -5.83 -7.54 7.96
N SER A 175 -4.56 -7.17 8.08
CA SER A 175 -4.15 -5.78 8.24
C SER A 175 -2.89 -5.48 7.45
N SER A 176 -2.84 -4.29 6.85
CA SER A 176 -1.67 -3.79 6.15
C SER A 176 -0.66 -3.14 7.09
N ASP A 177 -1.08 -2.87 8.33
CA ASP A 177 -0.27 -2.25 9.38
C ASP A 177 -0.65 -2.85 10.74
N TRP A 178 -0.03 -3.98 11.07
CA TRP A 178 -0.24 -4.66 12.35
C TRP A 178 0.27 -3.84 13.54
N ASP A 179 1.33 -3.04 13.38
CA ASP A 179 1.87 -2.16 14.42
C ASP A 179 0.88 -1.04 14.79
N GLY A 180 0.30 -0.38 13.78
CA GLY A 180 -0.74 0.62 13.97
C GLY A 180 -2.04 0.01 14.51
N THR A 181 -2.41 -1.18 14.02
CA THR A 181 -3.59 -1.92 14.50
C THR A 181 -3.44 -2.28 15.98
N PHE A 182 -2.26 -2.78 16.39
CA PHE A 182 -1.94 -3.09 17.78
C PHE A 182 -1.94 -1.84 18.65
N THR A 183 -1.30 -0.77 18.22
CA THR A 183 -1.29 0.51 18.95
C THR A 183 -2.71 1.03 19.19
N GLY A 184 -3.57 1.00 18.16
CA GLY A 184 -4.97 1.41 18.28
C GLY A 184 -5.82 0.44 19.11
N TRP A 185 -5.47 -0.85 19.15
CA TRP A 185 -6.11 -1.84 20.00
C TRP A 185 -5.73 -1.64 21.48
N VAL A 186 -4.43 -1.48 21.78
CA VAL A 186 -3.94 -1.19 23.13
C VAL A 186 -4.61 0.06 23.69
N LYS A 187 -4.72 1.16 22.95
CA LYS A 187 -5.43 2.38 23.38
C LYS A 187 -6.89 2.14 23.79
N ARG A 188 -7.60 1.27 23.06
CA ARG A 188 -9.01 0.97 23.32
C ARG A 188 -9.21 0.04 24.52
N HIS A 189 -8.25 -0.86 24.75
CA HIS A 189 -8.29 -1.83 25.85
C HIS A 189 -7.48 -1.39 27.08
N HIS A 190 -6.76 -0.28 26.97
CA HIS A 190 -6.02 0.40 28.03
C HIS A 190 -6.38 1.90 28.03
N PRO A 191 -7.60 2.27 28.43
CA PRO A 191 -7.86 3.66 28.78
C PRO A 191 -7.00 3.99 30.00
N GLU A 192 -5.96 4.80 29.82
CA GLU A 192 -5.28 5.42 30.96
C GLU A 192 -6.33 6.12 31.84
N GLY A 193 -6.38 5.73 33.12
CA GLY A 193 -6.86 6.62 34.18
C GLY A 193 -8.37 6.77 34.40
N ARG A 194 -9.10 5.67 34.65
CA ARG A 194 -10.33 5.80 35.47
C ARG A 194 -10.59 4.60 36.38
N ALA A 195 -9.71 4.38 37.37
CA ALA A 195 -10.04 3.88 38.70
C ALA A 195 -8.78 3.44 39.45
N ASP A 196 -7.99 4.37 39.97
CA ASP A 196 -7.20 4.09 41.19
C ASP A 196 -6.83 5.35 41.98
N ALA A 197 -7.83 6.20 42.20
CA ALA A 197 -7.83 7.20 43.27
C ALA A 197 -8.76 6.76 44.41
N ARG A 198 -8.74 5.47 44.76
CA ARG A 198 -9.33 4.93 45.98
C ARG A 198 -8.40 3.88 46.58
N VAL A 199 -7.19 4.31 46.93
CA VAL A 199 -6.41 3.64 47.97
C VAL A 199 -6.62 4.42 49.27
N ASP A 200 -7.47 3.83 50.10
CA ASP A 200 -7.36 3.74 51.55
C ASP A 200 -6.50 4.79 52.28
N GLY A 201 -7.17 5.85 52.72
CA GLY A 201 -6.79 6.59 53.92
C GLY A 201 -7.63 6.13 55.12
N ARG A 202 -7.69 4.81 55.41
CA ARG A 202 -8.40 4.31 56.61
C ARG A 202 -7.76 3.10 57.26
N THR A 203 -6.55 3.26 57.80
CA THR A 203 -6.01 2.54 58.97
C THR A 203 -4.81 3.37 59.46
N ASN A 204 -4.51 3.66 60.71
CA ASN A 204 -4.83 3.02 61.98
C ASN A 204 -4.46 4.00 63.11
N GLY A 205 -5.21 4.02 64.20
CA GLY A 205 -4.91 4.82 65.38
C GLY A 205 -5.59 4.24 66.62
N ARG A 206 -5.27 2.97 66.93
CA ARG A 206 -5.65 2.31 68.18
C ARG A 206 -4.44 2.28 69.11
N THR A 207 -4.53 3.01 70.22
CA THR A 207 -3.78 2.84 71.49
C THR A 207 -4.62 3.54 72.57
N GLY A 208 -5.38 2.82 73.40
CA GLY A 208 -5.04 2.42 74.79
C GLY A 208 -5.61 3.48 75.76
N GLY A 209 -6.45 3.23 76.77
CA GLY A 209 -6.59 2.10 77.67
C GLY A 209 -6.14 2.55 79.07
N GLY A 210 -7.06 2.66 80.04
CA GLY A 210 -6.76 2.94 81.45
C GLY A 210 -7.40 4.21 81.99
#